data_AF-A0A949JU05-F1
#
_entry.id   AF-A0A949JU05-F1
#
_cell.length_a   1.000
_cell.length_b   1.000
_cell.length_c   1.000
_cell.angle_alpha   90.00
_cell.angle_beta   90.00
_cell.angle_gamma   90.00
#
_symmetry.space_group_name_H-M   'P 1'
#
loop_
_entity.id
_entity.type
_entity.pdbx_description
1 polymer ?
#
loop_
_entity_poly.entity_id
_entity_poly.type
_entity_poly.pdbx_seq_one_letter_code
_entity_poly.pdbx_strand_id
1 'polypeptide(L)'
;MPMLADADEFWMYWMCQAFGWSAMLWAYATVVFGLLRSGPRPRLRRLSAARLEKWHRTTSLTTIGLMFMHALFFFLEQTRTNRDQWSTGRSMWTAFVDVFVPGGYATGTGRVAILVGLLALYLAIPLGLAFYLRHRTGSRAWLALHRFAIVVYILSAWHTLLYTTQGWFDGPFRTMLWVLQIPIALLLLARLAAPARRSERLTARGPRTRETALPVSARWLGRAAVVAVLLALVAVVVSGVDGGRSPQDPPLAPWPEKWVLWVGLALFVLAAAATVVRVRRRTEGTGASKTSGPAGSGSGSGSG
;
A
#
# COMPACT_ATOMS: atom_id res chain seq x y z
N MET A 1 -5.58 22.60 25.41
CA MET A 1 -5.41 22.81 23.95
C MET A 1 -6.51 23.76 23.49
N PRO A 2 -6.18 24.95 22.98
CA PRO A 2 -7.19 25.95 22.58
C PRO A 2 -8.23 25.39 21.60
N MET A 3 -7.84 24.46 20.72
CA MET A 3 -8.72 23.80 19.75
C MET A 3 -9.86 22.94 20.34
N LEU A 4 -9.84 22.66 21.65
CA LEU A 4 -10.92 21.96 22.36
C LEU A 4 -11.95 22.91 22.97
N ALA A 5 -11.62 24.20 23.10
CA ALA A 5 -12.52 25.21 23.66
C ALA A 5 -13.49 25.75 22.60
N ASP A 6 -13.03 25.86 21.34
CA ASP A 6 -13.80 26.44 20.23
C ASP A 6 -14.07 25.39 19.14
N ALA A 7 -14.89 24.38 19.46
CA ALA A 7 -15.19 23.28 18.55
C ALA A 7 -15.80 23.76 17.21
N ASP A 8 -16.58 24.83 17.25
CA ASP A 8 -17.18 25.47 16.07
C ASP A 8 -16.14 26.15 15.17
N GLU A 9 -15.02 26.60 15.73
CA GLU A 9 -13.95 27.22 14.96
C GLU A 9 -13.07 26.16 14.26
N PHE A 10 -12.78 25.05 14.94
CA PHE A 10 -11.85 24.01 14.47
C PHE A 10 -12.54 22.76 13.89
N TRP A 11 -13.84 22.82 13.58
CA TRP A 11 -14.59 21.66 13.10
C TRP A 11 -13.98 21.02 11.83
N MET A 12 -13.42 21.81 10.91
CA MET A 12 -12.77 21.30 9.69
C MET A 12 -11.51 20.50 10.01
N TYR A 13 -10.73 20.96 10.99
CA TYR A 13 -9.59 20.24 11.51
C TYR A 13 -10.01 18.92 12.17
N TRP A 14 -11.09 18.92 12.97
CA TRP A 14 -11.62 17.69 13.58
C TRP A 14 -12.14 16.69 12.54
N MET A 15 -12.82 17.17 11.49
CA MET A 15 -13.21 16.34 10.35
C MET A 15 -12.00 15.75 9.64
N CYS A 16 -10.96 16.55 9.38
CA CYS A 16 -9.71 16.08 8.82
C CYS A 16 -9.12 14.92 9.65
N GLN A 17 -9.05 15.06 10.97
CA GLN A 17 -8.57 14.00 11.87
C GLN A 17 -9.46 12.75 11.83
N ALA A 18 -10.79 12.93 11.88
CA ALA A 18 -11.75 11.82 11.83
C ALA A 18 -11.65 11.02 10.54
N PHE A 19 -11.55 11.69 9.39
CA PHE A 19 -11.34 11.05 8.09
C PHE A 19 -9.98 10.36 8.01
N GLY A 20 -8.91 10.96 8.54
CA GLY A 20 -7.58 10.37 8.57
C GLY A 20 -7.53 9.06 9.37
N TRP A 21 -8.06 9.07 10.59
CA TRP A 21 -8.14 7.87 11.45
C TRP A 21 -9.04 6.79 10.85
N SER A 22 -10.18 7.19 10.30
CA SER A 22 -11.09 6.26 9.60
C SER A 22 -10.41 5.64 8.39
N ALA A 23 -9.69 6.43 7.58
CA ALA A 23 -8.96 5.91 6.43
C ALA A 23 -7.92 4.87 6.86
N MET A 24 -7.15 5.14 7.92
CA MET A 24 -6.13 4.22 8.42
C MET A 24 -6.73 2.92 8.96
N LEU A 25 -7.83 3.00 9.71
CA LEU A 25 -8.56 1.83 10.23
C LEU A 25 -9.14 0.98 9.08
N TRP A 26 -9.75 1.62 8.08
CA TRP A 26 -10.27 0.91 6.92
C TRP A 26 -9.16 0.29 6.08
N ALA A 27 -8.04 0.99 5.88
CA ALA A 27 -6.86 0.45 5.19
C ALA A 27 -6.32 -0.79 5.91
N TYR A 28 -6.21 -0.74 7.24
CA TYR A 28 -5.83 -1.88 8.08
C TYR A 28 -6.77 -3.08 7.83
N ALA A 29 -8.09 -2.87 7.93
CA ALA A 29 -9.08 -3.91 7.70
C ALA A 29 -9.00 -4.47 6.26
N THR A 30 -8.84 -3.60 5.26
CA THR A 30 -8.68 -3.99 3.85
C THR A 30 -7.48 -4.92 3.64
N VAL A 31 -6.33 -4.60 4.24
CA VAL A 31 -5.11 -5.43 4.15
C VAL A 31 -5.32 -6.77 4.83
N VAL A 32 -5.90 -6.80 6.03
CA VAL A 32 -6.24 -8.04 6.73
C VAL A 32 -7.14 -8.93 5.87
N PHE A 33 -8.22 -8.39 5.30
CA PHE A 33 -9.10 -9.15 4.40
C PHE A 33 -8.38 -9.65 3.14
N GLY A 34 -7.49 -8.84 2.57
CA GLY A 34 -6.68 -9.23 1.40
C GLY A 34 -5.69 -10.36 1.69
N LEU A 35 -5.04 -10.32 2.85
CA LEU A 35 -4.10 -11.37 3.30
C LEU A 35 -4.84 -12.66 3.65
N LEU A 36 -5.96 -12.58 4.39
CA LEU A 36 -6.79 -13.74 4.71
C LEU A 36 -7.36 -14.43 3.46
N ARG A 37 -7.78 -13.66 2.45
CA ARG A 37 -8.26 -14.20 1.18
C ARG A 37 -7.17 -14.96 0.41
N SER A 38 -5.92 -14.49 0.51
CA SER A 38 -4.81 -15.02 -0.29
C SER A 38 -3.93 -16.05 0.43
N GLY A 39 -4.12 -16.24 1.74
CA GLY A 39 -3.40 -17.21 2.57
C GLY A 39 -4.03 -18.60 2.68
N PRO A 40 -3.47 -19.48 3.54
CA PRO A 40 -4.06 -20.77 3.87
C PRO A 40 -5.47 -20.56 4.43
N ARG A 41 -6.46 -21.23 3.84
CA ARG A 41 -7.85 -21.07 4.26
C ARG A 41 -7.96 -21.44 5.74
N PRO A 42 -8.39 -20.53 6.62
CA PRO A 42 -8.70 -20.91 7.99
C PRO A 42 -9.77 -22.00 7.95
N ARG A 43 -9.59 -23.09 8.71
CA ARG A 43 -10.59 -24.18 8.83
C ARG A 43 -11.93 -23.68 9.40
N LEU A 44 -11.97 -22.45 9.91
CA LEU A 44 -13.19 -21.76 10.30
C LEU A 44 -14.10 -21.53 9.08
N ARG A 45 -15.05 -22.44 8.90
CA ARG A 45 -16.16 -22.46 7.92
C ARG A 45 -17.01 -21.16 7.84
N ARG A 46 -16.79 -20.18 8.72
CA ARG A 46 -17.66 -19.00 8.90
C ARG A 46 -17.40 -17.86 7.90
N LEU A 47 -16.25 -17.81 7.22
CA LEU A 47 -15.93 -16.74 6.27
C LEU A 47 -15.69 -17.29 4.86
N SER A 48 -16.69 -17.15 3.98
CA SER A 48 -16.55 -17.54 2.58
C SER A 48 -15.59 -16.60 1.83
N ALA A 49 -14.88 -17.15 0.84
CA ALA A 49 -13.96 -16.37 0.01
C ALA A 49 -14.67 -15.23 -0.74
N ALA A 50 -15.95 -15.43 -1.11
CA ALA A 50 -16.78 -14.42 -1.74
C ALA A 50 -17.12 -13.25 -0.80
N ARG A 51 -17.41 -13.53 0.48
CA ARG A 51 -17.67 -12.49 1.49
C ARG A 51 -16.40 -11.69 1.78
N LEU A 52 -15.26 -12.35 1.95
CA LEU A 52 -13.96 -11.67 2.11
C LEU A 52 -13.62 -10.80 0.90
N GLU A 53 -13.96 -11.25 -0.32
CA GLU A 53 -13.80 -10.43 -1.52
C GLU A 53 -14.63 -9.15 -1.47
N LYS A 54 -15.92 -9.31 -1.15
CA LYS A 54 -16.85 -8.19 -1.08
C LYS A 54 -16.36 -7.17 -0.05
N TRP A 55 -16.01 -7.63 1.15
CA TRP A 55 -15.48 -6.77 2.21
C TRP A 55 -14.16 -6.10 1.81
N HIS A 56 -13.21 -6.83 1.25
CA HIS A 56 -11.96 -6.25 0.78
C HIS A 56 -12.18 -5.16 -0.28
N ARG A 57 -13.10 -5.37 -1.24
CA ARG A 57 -13.41 -4.36 -2.26
C ARG A 57 -14.11 -3.14 -1.69
N THR A 58 -15.16 -3.34 -0.90
CA THR A 58 -15.91 -2.24 -0.29
C THR A 58 -14.99 -1.41 0.59
N THR A 59 -14.22 -2.06 1.48
CA THR A 59 -13.27 -1.33 2.34
C THR A 59 -12.16 -0.64 1.57
N SER A 60 -11.66 -1.23 0.47
CA SER A 60 -10.68 -0.56 -0.42
C SER A 60 -11.22 0.74 -0.99
N LEU A 61 -12.44 0.71 -1.55
CA LEU A 61 -13.04 1.89 -2.16
C LEU A 61 -13.36 2.96 -1.11
N THR A 62 -13.89 2.55 0.05
CA THR A 62 -14.13 3.44 1.18
C THR A 62 -12.82 4.05 1.69
N THR A 63 -11.72 3.29 1.77
CA THR A 63 -10.41 3.81 2.15
C THR A 63 -9.98 4.96 1.24
N ILE A 64 -10.06 4.78 -0.08
CA ILE A 64 -9.71 5.84 -1.05
C ILE A 64 -10.60 7.08 -0.86
N GLY A 65 -11.90 6.88 -0.66
CA GLY A 65 -12.83 7.97 -0.37
C GLY A 65 -12.47 8.71 0.93
N LEU A 66 -12.17 7.99 2.01
CA LEU A 66 -11.77 8.58 3.29
C LEU A 66 -10.43 9.32 3.19
N MET A 67 -9.44 8.79 2.46
CA MET A 67 -8.17 9.48 2.19
C MET A 67 -8.39 10.78 1.42
N PHE A 68 -9.28 10.76 0.43
CA PHE A 68 -9.63 11.96 -0.33
C PHE A 68 -10.34 13.00 0.55
N MET A 69 -11.32 12.58 1.36
CA MET A 69 -12.01 13.47 2.30
C MET A 69 -11.04 14.05 3.34
N HIS A 70 -10.09 13.26 3.84
CA HIS A 70 -9.02 13.72 4.72
C HIS A 70 -8.20 14.84 4.06
N ALA A 71 -7.72 14.64 2.82
CA ALA A 71 -7.00 15.67 2.07
C ALA A 71 -7.87 16.90 1.79
N LEU A 72 -9.15 16.71 1.43
CA LEU A 72 -10.07 17.81 1.16
C LEU A 72 -10.30 18.69 2.40
N PHE A 73 -10.56 18.09 3.57
CA PHE A 73 -10.76 18.85 4.80
C PHE A 73 -9.47 19.54 5.25
N PHE A 74 -8.31 18.93 5.04
CA PHE A 74 -7.03 19.61 5.27
C PHE A 74 -6.82 20.82 4.36
N PHE A 75 -7.17 20.70 3.07
CA PHE A 75 -7.15 21.80 2.11
C PHE A 75 -8.09 22.94 2.52
N LEU A 76 -9.31 22.61 2.96
CA LEU A 76 -10.28 23.62 3.39
C LEU A 76 -9.82 24.34 4.66
N GLU A 77 -9.26 23.62 5.62
CA GLU A 77 -8.68 24.24 6.82
C GLU A 77 -7.50 25.15 6.47
N GLN A 78 -6.57 24.71 5.61
CA GLN A 78 -5.49 25.60 5.16
C GLN A 78 -6.00 26.82 4.41
N THR A 79 -7.05 26.67 3.60
CA THR A 79 -7.67 27.80 2.91
C THR A 79 -8.27 28.78 3.92
N ARG A 80 -8.90 28.29 5.01
CA ARG A 80 -9.45 29.11 6.09
C ARG A 80 -8.32 29.88 6.78
N THR A 81 -7.31 29.19 7.29
CA THR A 81 -6.18 29.80 8.01
C THR A 81 -5.39 30.80 7.15
N ASN A 82 -5.22 30.53 5.85
CA ASN A 82 -4.50 31.43 4.96
C ASN A 82 -5.26 32.74 4.68
N ARG A 83 -6.59 32.77 4.79
CA ARG A 83 -7.40 33.99 4.54
C ARG A 83 -7.12 35.11 5.54
N ASP A 84 -6.68 34.77 6.75
CA ASP A 84 -6.32 35.77 7.76
C ASP A 84 -5.07 36.56 7.37
N GLN A 85 -4.29 36.04 6.41
CA GLN A 85 -3.05 36.65 5.96
C GLN A 85 -3.16 37.16 4.51
N TRP A 86 -3.82 36.41 3.62
CA TRP A 86 -3.72 36.59 2.16
C TRP A 86 -5.09 36.66 1.48
N SER A 87 -5.13 37.20 0.25
CA SER A 87 -6.36 37.24 -0.57
C SER A 87 -6.89 35.85 -0.90
N THR A 88 -8.22 35.70 -1.07
CA THR A 88 -8.90 34.41 -1.27
C THR A 88 -8.25 33.53 -2.35
N GLY A 89 -7.91 34.11 -3.51
CA GLY A 89 -7.28 33.37 -4.61
C GLY A 89 -5.88 32.85 -4.26
N ARG A 90 -5.07 33.67 -3.59
CA ARG A 90 -3.74 33.28 -3.14
C ARG A 90 -3.81 32.22 -2.03
N SER A 91 -4.74 32.37 -1.09
CA SER A 91 -5.02 31.43 -0.01
C SER A 91 -5.41 30.05 -0.53
N MET A 92 -6.30 29.99 -1.52
CA MET A 92 -6.70 28.75 -2.20
C MET A 92 -5.53 28.12 -2.96
N TRP A 93 -4.78 28.90 -3.73
CA TRP A 93 -3.66 28.36 -4.50
C TRP A 93 -2.57 27.77 -3.60
N THR A 94 -2.23 28.46 -2.52
CA THR A 94 -1.21 27.96 -1.60
C THR A 94 -1.69 26.77 -0.80
N ALA A 95 -2.94 26.76 -0.35
CA ALA A 95 -3.53 25.56 0.25
C ALA A 95 -3.51 24.38 -0.74
N PHE A 96 -3.76 24.62 -2.03
CA PHE A 96 -3.69 23.57 -3.05
C PHE A 96 -2.26 23.03 -3.20
N VAL A 97 -1.25 23.91 -3.26
CA VAL A 97 0.17 23.50 -3.34
C VAL A 97 0.59 22.73 -2.10
N ASP A 98 0.20 23.20 -0.91
CA ASP A 98 0.52 22.56 0.37
C ASP A 98 -0.08 21.17 0.51
N VAL A 99 -1.29 20.96 -0.01
CA VAL A 99 -2.07 19.73 0.25
C VAL A 99 -2.02 18.74 -0.90
N PHE A 100 -1.95 19.19 -2.16
CA PHE A 100 -2.05 18.32 -3.33
C PHE A 100 -0.76 18.22 -4.15
N VAL A 101 0.18 19.17 -4.05
CA VAL A 101 1.42 19.10 -4.84
C VAL A 101 2.49 18.35 -4.04
N PRO A 102 2.98 17.19 -4.52
CA PRO A 102 4.03 16.46 -3.83
C PRO A 102 5.27 17.31 -3.56
N GLY A 103 5.58 17.52 -2.28
CA GLY A 103 6.72 18.33 -1.85
C GLY A 103 6.46 19.84 -1.78
N GLY A 104 5.23 20.30 -2.06
CA GLY A 104 4.81 21.70 -1.92
C GLY A 104 4.81 22.19 -0.48
N TYR A 105 4.40 21.35 0.47
CA TYR A 105 4.40 21.70 1.89
C TYR A 105 5.82 22.03 2.40
N ALA A 106 5.95 23.19 3.05
CA ALA A 106 7.24 23.81 3.31
C ALA A 106 7.66 23.86 4.78
N THR A 107 6.87 23.36 5.75
CA THR A 107 7.16 23.55 7.18
C THR A 107 7.40 22.24 7.94
N GLY A 108 8.32 22.29 8.91
CA GLY A 108 8.59 21.23 9.88
C GLY A 108 8.76 19.82 9.31
N THR A 109 8.30 18.82 10.08
CA THR A 109 8.25 17.42 9.65
C THR A 109 7.14 17.14 8.63
N GLY A 110 6.16 18.05 8.52
CA GLY A 110 5.07 17.97 7.54
C GLY A 110 5.59 17.90 6.11
N ARG A 111 6.77 18.48 5.85
CA ARG A 111 7.51 18.33 4.58
C ARG A 111 7.63 16.89 4.11
N VAL A 112 7.93 15.97 5.03
CA VAL A 112 8.11 14.53 4.75
C VAL A 112 6.78 13.82 4.90
N ALA A 113 6.06 14.10 5.99
CA ALA A 113 4.88 13.34 6.31
C ALA A 113 3.74 13.55 5.32
N ILE A 114 3.47 14.80 4.92
CA ILE A 114 2.45 15.11 3.89
C ILE A 114 2.89 14.55 2.53
N LEU A 115 4.18 14.62 2.19
CA LEU A 115 4.70 13.99 0.97
C LEU A 115 4.43 12.48 0.97
N VAL A 116 4.74 11.77 2.05
CA VAL A 116 4.46 10.32 2.19
C VAL A 116 2.96 10.04 2.07
N GLY A 117 2.11 10.84 2.70
CA GLY A 117 0.65 10.73 2.60
C GLY A 117 0.13 10.95 1.17
N LEU A 118 0.68 11.94 0.46
CA LEU A 118 0.39 12.21 -0.94
C LEU A 118 0.82 11.08 -1.86
N LEU A 119 2.01 10.52 -1.65
CA LEU A 119 2.45 9.34 -2.40
C LEU A 119 1.52 8.15 -2.16
N ALA A 120 1.07 7.93 -0.92
CA ALA A 120 0.08 6.89 -0.62
C ALA A 120 -1.23 7.13 -1.38
N LEU A 121 -1.79 8.35 -1.33
CA LEU A 121 -3.03 8.72 -2.03
C LEU A 121 -2.90 8.53 -3.54
N TYR A 122 -1.83 9.06 -4.14
CA TYR A 122 -1.60 8.98 -5.58
C TYR A 122 -1.29 7.58 -6.08
N LEU A 123 -0.75 6.69 -5.24
CA LEU A 123 -0.61 5.28 -5.56
C LEU A 123 -1.94 4.52 -5.37
N ALA A 124 -2.73 4.88 -4.37
CA ALA A 124 -4.00 4.23 -4.07
C ALA A 124 -5.01 4.36 -5.22
N ILE A 125 -5.09 5.53 -5.86
CA ILE A 125 -6.00 5.80 -6.98
C ILE A 125 -5.79 4.82 -8.16
N PRO A 126 -4.61 4.77 -8.82
CA PRO A 126 -4.39 3.86 -9.95
C PRO A 126 -4.42 2.40 -9.52
N LEU A 127 -3.88 2.03 -8.36
CA LEU A 127 -3.89 0.63 -7.89
C LEU A 127 -5.30 0.13 -7.54
N GLY A 128 -6.14 0.99 -6.98
CA GLY A 128 -7.56 0.72 -6.72
C GLY A 128 -8.37 0.62 -8.01
N LEU A 129 -8.22 1.59 -8.91
CA LEU A 129 -8.95 1.63 -10.18
C LEU A 129 -8.50 0.55 -11.17
N ALA A 130 -7.27 0.04 -11.06
CA ALA A 130 -6.77 -1.07 -11.88
C ALA A 130 -7.66 -2.31 -11.82
N PHE A 131 -8.41 -2.51 -10.73
CA PHE A 131 -9.38 -3.59 -10.62
C PHE A 131 -10.52 -3.49 -11.67
N TYR A 132 -10.97 -2.28 -11.99
CA TYR A 132 -12.02 -2.04 -12.98
C TYR A 132 -11.48 -2.18 -14.41
N LEU A 133 -10.20 -1.90 -14.61
CA LEU A 133 -9.50 -2.07 -15.88
C LEU A 133 -9.00 -3.51 -16.14
N ARG A 134 -9.24 -4.44 -15.21
CA ARG A 134 -8.72 -5.82 -15.30
C ARG A 134 -9.15 -6.57 -16.56
N HIS A 135 -10.30 -6.20 -17.15
CA HIS A 135 -10.81 -6.79 -18.38
C HIS A 135 -9.90 -6.49 -19.58
N ARG A 136 -9.21 -5.33 -19.58
CA ARG A 136 -8.23 -4.95 -20.61
C ARG A 136 -6.81 -5.44 -20.28
N THR A 137 -6.40 -5.36 -19.01
CA THR A 137 -5.01 -5.69 -18.64
C THR A 137 -4.75 -7.18 -18.46
N GLY A 138 -5.80 -7.98 -18.30
CA GLY A 138 -5.72 -9.40 -17.97
C GLY A 138 -5.55 -9.66 -16.47
N SER A 139 -6.09 -10.80 -16.01
CA SER A 139 -6.13 -11.17 -14.59
C SER A 139 -4.75 -11.35 -13.96
N ARG A 140 -3.77 -11.87 -14.71
CA ARG A 140 -2.39 -12.10 -14.22
C ARG A 140 -1.64 -10.80 -13.99
N ALA A 141 -1.71 -9.86 -14.94
CA ALA A 141 -1.05 -8.56 -14.82
C ALA A 141 -1.67 -7.72 -13.69
N TRP A 142 -3.01 -7.74 -13.57
CA TRP A 142 -3.70 -7.11 -12.45
C TRP A 142 -3.24 -7.69 -11.10
N LEU A 143 -3.18 -9.02 -10.97
CA LEU A 143 -2.76 -9.67 -9.72
C LEU A 143 -1.31 -9.33 -9.35
N ALA A 144 -0.45 -9.17 -10.36
CA ALA A 144 0.94 -8.77 -10.17
C ALA A 144 1.05 -7.33 -9.68
N LEU A 145 0.32 -6.40 -10.30
CA LEU A 145 0.28 -4.99 -9.91
C LEU A 145 -0.33 -4.81 -8.52
N HIS A 146 -1.44 -5.51 -8.23
CA HIS A 146 -2.15 -5.39 -6.96
C HIS A 146 -1.31 -5.86 -5.75
N ARG A 147 -0.29 -6.71 -5.94
CA ARG A 147 0.63 -7.10 -4.85
C ARG A 147 1.38 -5.91 -4.26
N PHE A 148 1.57 -4.85 -5.04
CA PHE A 148 2.23 -3.63 -4.58
C PHE A 148 1.30 -2.71 -3.77
N ALA A 149 -0.01 -3.01 -3.69
CA ALA A 149 -0.94 -2.24 -2.87
C ALA A 149 -0.58 -2.25 -1.37
N ILE A 150 0.20 -3.23 -0.90
CA ILE A 150 0.73 -3.21 0.48
C ILE A 150 1.63 -2.00 0.74
N VAL A 151 2.31 -1.46 -0.29
CA VAL A 151 3.14 -0.25 -0.15
C VAL A 151 2.29 0.97 0.17
N VAL A 152 1.07 1.06 -0.40
CA VAL A 152 0.12 2.13 -0.03
C VAL A 152 -0.16 2.09 1.47
N TYR A 153 -0.45 0.90 2.01
CA TYR A 153 -0.68 0.73 3.45
C TYR A 153 0.54 1.13 4.29
N ILE A 154 1.74 0.69 3.90
CA ILE A 154 2.98 1.04 4.61
C ILE A 154 3.20 2.56 4.62
N LEU A 155 3.02 3.22 3.47
CA LEU A 155 3.13 4.68 3.38
C LEU A 155 2.06 5.38 4.21
N SER A 156 0.81 4.88 4.22
CA SER A 156 -0.26 5.40 5.08
C SER A 156 0.07 5.26 6.57
N ALA A 157 0.52 4.08 7.01
CA ALA A 157 0.93 3.84 8.39
C ALA A 157 2.08 4.78 8.80
N TRP A 158 3.07 4.94 7.92
CA TRP A 158 4.20 5.81 8.16
C TRP A 158 3.79 7.29 8.21
N HIS A 159 2.92 7.73 7.29
CA HIS A 159 2.32 9.06 7.33
C HIS A 159 1.62 9.33 8.66
N THR A 160 0.81 8.38 9.15
CA THR A 160 0.15 8.50 10.45
C THR A 160 1.15 8.59 11.60
N LEU A 161 2.19 7.74 11.61
CA LEU A 161 3.24 7.80 12.65
C LEU A 161 4.06 9.10 12.61
N LEU A 162 4.20 9.74 11.44
CA LEU A 162 4.95 11.00 11.30
C LEU A 162 4.11 12.25 11.60
N TYR A 163 2.80 12.22 11.40
CA TYR A 163 1.97 13.43 11.32
C TYR A 163 0.63 13.37 12.06
N THR A 164 0.44 12.44 12.99
CA THR A 164 -0.71 12.51 13.89
C THR A 164 -0.38 13.30 15.15
N THR A 165 -1.31 14.15 15.57
CA THR A 165 -1.17 14.99 16.77
C THR A 165 -1.03 14.19 18.06
N GLN A 166 -1.53 12.95 18.09
CA GLN A 166 -1.41 12.03 19.23
C GLN A 166 -0.23 11.06 19.12
N GLY A 167 0.34 10.92 17.93
CA GLY A 167 1.46 9.99 17.69
C GLY A 167 2.78 10.72 17.50
N TRP A 168 2.80 12.05 17.56
CA TRP A 168 4.03 12.82 17.50
C TRP A 168 4.90 12.65 18.73
N PHE A 169 4.26 12.56 19.90
CA PHE A 169 4.92 12.44 21.19
C PHE A 169 5.00 10.98 21.62
N ASP A 170 5.96 10.70 22.50
CA ASP A 170 6.03 9.42 23.18
C ASP A 170 4.73 9.16 23.95
N GLY A 171 4.26 7.92 23.92
CA GLY A 171 3.08 7.55 24.69
C GLY A 171 2.47 6.21 24.30
N PRO A 172 1.56 5.68 25.13
CA PRO A 172 0.96 4.37 24.94
C PRO A 172 0.19 4.26 23.62
N PHE A 173 -0.35 5.38 23.13
CA PHE A 173 -1.06 5.41 21.85
C PHE A 173 -0.12 5.14 20.67
N ARG A 174 1.08 5.74 20.65
CA ARG A 174 2.06 5.50 19.59
C ARG A 174 2.58 4.06 19.62
N THR A 175 2.88 3.54 20.81
CA THR A 175 3.24 2.12 20.99
C THR A 175 2.12 1.19 20.50
N MET A 176 0.86 1.51 20.77
CA MET A 176 -0.29 0.75 20.24
C MET A 176 -0.30 0.71 18.70
N LEU A 177 0.03 1.83 18.02
CA LEU A 177 0.11 1.85 16.55
C LEU A 177 1.19 0.91 16.01
N TRP A 178 2.33 0.79 16.70
CA TRP A 178 3.37 -0.18 16.38
C TRP A 178 2.92 -1.63 16.61
N VAL A 179 2.28 -1.90 17.75
CA VAL A 179 1.72 -3.22 18.07
C VAL A 179 0.71 -3.66 17.01
N LEU A 180 -0.13 -2.75 16.51
CA LEU A 180 -1.10 -3.04 15.46
C LEU A 180 -0.44 -3.50 14.15
N GLN A 181 0.83 -3.20 13.90
CA GLN A 181 1.52 -3.68 12.69
C GLN A 181 1.89 -5.17 12.77
N ILE A 182 2.02 -5.73 13.98
CA ILE A 182 2.45 -7.11 14.21
C ILE A 182 1.50 -8.13 13.57
N PRO A 183 0.15 -8.06 13.76
CA PRO A 183 -0.78 -8.96 13.08
C PRO A 183 -0.65 -8.95 11.54
N ILE A 184 -0.43 -7.78 10.93
CA ILE A 184 -0.25 -7.68 9.48
C ILE A 184 1.05 -8.36 9.05
N ALA A 185 2.16 -8.12 9.75
CA ALA A 185 3.44 -8.76 9.47
C ALA A 185 3.36 -10.29 9.61
N LEU A 186 2.68 -10.79 10.65
CA LEU A 186 2.43 -12.21 10.85
C LEU A 186 1.58 -12.82 9.73
N LEU A 187 0.49 -12.16 9.34
CA LEU A 187 -0.36 -12.61 8.23
C LEU A 187 0.40 -12.61 6.89
N LEU A 188 1.25 -11.61 6.67
CA LEU A 188 2.10 -11.54 5.48
C LEU A 188 3.14 -12.67 5.49
N LEU A 189 3.77 -12.96 6.63
CA LEU A 189 4.70 -14.07 6.78
C LEU A 189 4.00 -15.41 6.54
N ALA A 190 2.84 -15.64 7.14
CA ALA A 190 2.03 -16.84 6.94
C ALA A 190 1.68 -17.05 5.45
N ARG A 191 1.31 -15.97 4.75
CA ARG A 191 1.06 -15.98 3.30
C ARG A 191 2.30 -16.35 2.49
N LEU A 192 3.46 -15.82 2.84
CA LEU A 192 4.73 -16.14 2.16
C LEU A 192 5.23 -17.56 2.49
N ALA A 193 4.92 -18.08 3.68
CA ALA A 193 5.29 -19.41 4.14
C ALA A 193 4.43 -20.50 3.48
N ALA A 194 3.13 -20.28 3.33
CA ALA A 194 2.18 -21.27 2.84
C ALA A 194 1.34 -20.75 1.65
N PRO A 195 1.88 -20.76 0.42
CA PRO A 195 1.21 -20.23 -0.76
C PRO A 195 -0.09 -20.99 -1.10
N ALA A 196 -1.15 -20.24 -1.41
CA ALA A 196 -2.48 -20.78 -1.66
C ALA A 196 -2.59 -21.58 -2.98
N ARG A 197 -1.79 -21.28 -4.01
CA ARG A 197 -1.90 -21.95 -5.33
C ARG A 197 -0.81 -23.00 -5.53
N ARG A 198 -1.14 -24.14 -6.15
CA ARG A 198 -0.16 -25.20 -6.52
C ARG A 198 0.98 -24.67 -7.39
N SER A 199 0.73 -23.71 -8.28
CA SER A 199 1.76 -23.02 -9.08
C SER A 199 2.74 -22.18 -8.25
N GLU A 200 2.40 -21.89 -6.99
CA GLU A 200 3.25 -21.18 -6.05
C GLU A 200 3.94 -22.14 -5.06
N ARG A 201 3.47 -23.41 -4.99
CA ARG A 201 4.03 -24.48 -4.15
C ARG A 201 5.25 -25.09 -4.81
N LEU A 202 6.26 -25.38 -4.01
CA LEU A 202 7.49 -26.04 -4.43
C LEU A 202 7.20 -27.52 -4.71
N THR A 203 7.13 -27.92 -5.97
CA THR A 203 7.46 -29.30 -6.34
C THR A 203 8.87 -29.30 -6.91
N ALA A 204 9.82 -29.82 -6.14
CA ALA A 204 11.23 -29.94 -6.50
C ALA A 204 11.50 -31.05 -7.55
N ARG A 205 10.48 -31.76 -8.02
CA ARG A 205 10.61 -32.89 -8.95
C ARG A 205 9.72 -32.67 -10.17
N GLY A 206 10.34 -32.21 -11.25
CA GLY A 206 9.73 -32.04 -12.56
C GLY A 206 10.78 -31.61 -13.59
N PRO A 207 11.19 -32.47 -14.54
CA PRO A 207 12.28 -32.18 -15.49
C PRO A 207 11.99 -31.05 -16.50
N ARG A 208 10.79 -30.45 -16.49
CA ARG A 208 10.36 -29.46 -17.50
C ARG A 208 10.18 -28.03 -16.97
N THR A 209 10.49 -27.75 -15.70
CA THR A 209 10.21 -26.45 -15.06
C THR A 209 11.45 -25.58 -14.85
N ARG A 210 12.28 -25.41 -15.88
CA ARG A 210 13.44 -24.49 -15.85
C ARG A 210 13.04 -23.01 -15.99
N GLU A 211 11.78 -22.71 -16.36
CA GLU A 211 11.35 -21.34 -16.71
C GLU A 211 10.33 -20.70 -15.72
N THR A 212 9.84 -21.47 -14.74
CA THR A 212 8.63 -21.11 -13.96
C THR A 212 8.89 -20.47 -12.60
N ALA A 213 10.09 -20.55 -12.01
CA ALA A 213 10.31 -20.06 -10.66
C ALA A 213 10.86 -18.62 -10.65
N LEU A 214 10.22 -17.71 -9.90
CA LEU A 214 11.00 -16.67 -9.21
C LEU A 214 12.12 -17.42 -8.47
N PRO A 215 13.39 -16.99 -8.59
CA PRO A 215 14.49 -17.77 -8.04
C PRO A 215 14.23 -18.02 -6.56
N VAL A 216 14.53 -19.23 -6.09
CA VAL A 216 14.28 -19.65 -4.70
C VAL A 216 14.85 -18.62 -3.71
N SER A 217 15.97 -17.98 -4.07
CA SER A 217 16.57 -16.84 -3.37
C SER A 217 15.62 -15.65 -3.19
N ALA A 218 14.86 -15.23 -4.21
CA ALA A 218 13.92 -14.12 -4.08
C ALA A 218 12.77 -14.41 -3.10
N ARG A 219 12.34 -15.68 -3.01
CA ARG A 219 11.30 -16.08 -2.05
C ARG A 219 11.85 -16.13 -0.62
N TRP A 220 13.07 -16.63 -0.44
CA TRP A 220 13.76 -16.60 0.85
C TRP A 220 14.03 -15.16 1.30
N LEU A 221 14.51 -14.31 0.40
CA LEU A 221 14.74 -12.89 0.69
C LEU A 221 13.45 -12.20 1.13
N GLY A 222 12.33 -12.46 0.46
CA GLY A 222 11.03 -11.92 0.87
C GLY A 222 10.59 -12.38 2.27
N ARG A 223 10.83 -13.64 2.63
CA ARG A 223 10.54 -14.16 3.98
C ARG A 223 11.46 -13.57 5.03
N ALA A 224 12.76 -13.54 4.74
CA ALA A 224 13.78 -12.96 5.62
C ALA A 224 13.50 -11.48 5.88
N ALA A 225 13.12 -10.72 4.84
CA ALA A 225 12.72 -9.33 4.99
C ALA A 225 11.51 -9.16 5.92
N VAL A 226 10.47 -9.99 5.76
CA VAL A 226 9.28 -9.91 6.65
C VAL A 226 9.62 -10.33 8.08
N VAL A 227 10.47 -11.34 8.28
CA VAL A 227 10.95 -11.73 9.62
C VAL A 227 11.77 -10.60 10.25
N ALA A 228 12.67 -9.98 9.50
CA ALA A 228 13.45 -8.84 9.99
C ALA A 228 12.55 -7.66 10.38
N VAL A 229 11.53 -7.35 9.58
CA VAL A 229 10.52 -6.33 9.91
C VAL A 229 9.77 -6.71 11.18
N LEU A 230 9.33 -7.96 11.33
CA LEU A 230 8.63 -8.42 12.52
C LEU A 230 9.50 -8.29 13.79
N LEU A 231 10.77 -8.68 13.70
CA LEU A 231 11.72 -8.54 14.80
C LEU A 231 11.97 -7.06 15.15
N ALA A 232 12.09 -6.20 14.15
CA ALA A 232 12.22 -4.76 14.37
C ALA A 232 10.97 -4.18 15.05
N LEU A 233 9.76 -4.58 14.63
CA LEU A 233 8.51 -4.17 15.28
C LEU A 233 8.48 -4.60 16.75
N VAL A 234 8.84 -5.84 17.06
CA VAL A 234 8.91 -6.34 18.44
C VAL A 234 9.97 -5.58 19.25
N ALA A 235 11.14 -5.34 18.67
CA ALA A 235 12.21 -4.58 19.32
C ALA A 235 11.77 -3.15 19.66
N VAL A 236 11.09 -2.47 18.73
CA VAL A 236 10.51 -1.14 18.97
C VAL A 236 9.50 -1.17 20.13
N VAL A 237 8.57 -2.14 20.12
CA VAL A 237 7.54 -2.26 21.16
C VAL A 237 8.15 -2.58 22.54
N VAL A 238 9.14 -3.47 22.61
CA VAL A 238 9.75 -3.90 23.88
C VAL A 238 10.71 -2.85 24.43
N SER A 239 11.48 -2.18 23.56
CA SER A 239 12.42 -1.14 23.99
C SER A 239 11.73 0.16 24.37
N GLY A 240 10.50 0.40 23.87
CA GLY A 240 9.82 1.69 23.98
C GLY A 240 10.43 2.78 23.10
N VAL A 241 11.49 2.48 22.31
CA VAL A 241 12.10 3.41 21.37
C VAL A 241 11.26 3.46 20.11
N ASP A 242 10.09 4.06 20.23
CA ASP A 242 9.07 4.09 19.19
C ASP A 242 9.19 5.28 18.24
N GLY A 243 10.18 6.15 18.46
CA GLY A 243 10.51 7.31 17.65
C GLY A 243 9.57 8.51 17.88
N GLY A 244 8.82 8.52 18.98
CA GLY A 244 8.16 9.72 19.46
C GLY A 244 9.19 10.73 19.96
N ARG A 245 8.71 11.95 20.20
CA ARG A 245 9.51 13.03 20.77
C ARG A 245 9.04 13.36 22.18
N SER A 246 9.96 13.77 23.03
CA SER A 246 9.60 14.53 24.22
C SER A 246 9.23 15.97 23.81
N PRO A 247 8.25 16.62 24.47
CA PRO A 247 7.95 18.04 24.22
C PRO A 247 9.14 18.99 24.38
N GLN A 248 10.20 18.54 25.07
CA GLN A 248 11.39 19.32 25.39
C GLN A 248 12.52 19.13 24.37
N ASP A 249 12.37 18.20 23.42
CA ASP A 249 13.42 17.88 22.48
C ASP A 249 13.60 18.97 21.40
N PRO A 250 14.84 19.25 20.99
CA PRO A 250 15.11 20.21 19.93
C PRO A 250 14.50 19.76 18.59
N PRO A 251 14.18 20.70 17.68
CA PRO A 251 13.65 20.36 16.36
C PRO A 251 14.66 19.54 15.56
N LEU A 252 14.38 18.25 15.34
CA LEU A 252 15.22 17.42 14.47
C LEU A 252 14.96 17.76 13.00
N ALA A 253 16.03 17.70 12.21
CA ALA A 253 15.94 17.78 10.77
C ALA A 253 14.97 16.70 10.23
N PRO A 254 14.13 17.03 9.24
CA PRO A 254 13.22 16.06 8.65
C PRO A 254 14.01 14.95 7.95
N TRP A 255 13.83 13.70 8.40
CA TRP A 255 14.39 12.50 7.79
C TRP A 255 13.26 11.52 7.40
N PRO A 256 13.37 10.82 6.24
CA PRO A 256 14.40 10.97 5.22
C PRO A 256 14.25 12.24 4.37
N GLU A 257 15.32 12.64 3.69
CA GLU A 257 15.29 13.78 2.76
C GLU A 257 14.36 13.53 1.56
N LYS A 258 13.80 14.61 0.98
CA LYS A 258 12.83 14.52 -0.13
C LYS A 258 13.34 13.70 -1.31
N TRP A 259 14.62 13.81 -1.68
CA TRP A 259 15.19 13.08 -2.81
C TRP A 259 15.21 11.56 -2.56
N VAL A 260 15.38 11.11 -1.32
CA VAL A 260 15.35 9.69 -0.94
C VAL A 260 13.97 9.11 -1.23
N LEU A 261 12.91 9.86 -0.90
CA LEU A 261 11.53 9.45 -1.20
C LEU A 261 11.26 9.38 -2.70
N TRP A 262 11.77 10.35 -3.47
CA TRP A 262 11.62 10.35 -4.93
C TRP A 262 12.38 9.22 -5.61
N VAL A 263 13.62 8.96 -5.20
CA VAL A 263 14.41 7.82 -5.69
C VAL A 263 13.73 6.51 -5.32
N GLY A 264 13.27 6.37 -4.08
CA GLY A 264 12.51 5.20 -3.63
C GLY A 264 11.25 4.96 -4.46
N LEU A 265 10.48 6.02 -4.75
CA LEU A 265 9.31 5.95 -5.61
C LEU A 265 9.66 5.54 -7.04
N ALA A 266 10.71 6.14 -7.64
CA ALA A 266 11.15 5.81 -8.98
C ALA A 266 11.55 4.33 -9.10
N LEU A 267 12.35 3.84 -8.15
CA LEU A 267 12.74 2.43 -8.07
C LEU A 267 11.53 1.51 -7.90
N PHE A 268 10.56 1.89 -7.06
CA PHE A 268 9.32 1.15 -6.88
C PHE A 268 8.50 1.07 -8.18
N VAL A 269 8.33 2.19 -8.88
CA VAL A 269 7.59 2.24 -10.16
C VAL A 269 8.28 1.37 -11.22
N LEU A 270 9.61 1.44 -11.32
CA LEU A 270 10.39 0.59 -12.22
C LEU A 270 10.23 -0.90 -11.89
N ALA A 271 10.28 -1.27 -10.62
CA ALA A 271 10.06 -2.65 -10.18
C ALA A 271 8.64 -3.16 -10.49
N ALA A 272 7.63 -2.31 -10.28
CA ALA A 272 6.24 -2.63 -10.61
C ALA A 272 6.05 -2.81 -12.12
N ALA A 273 6.57 -1.89 -12.93
CA ALA A 273 6.52 -1.95 -14.39
C ALA A 273 7.24 -3.20 -14.93
N ALA A 274 8.47 -3.47 -14.48
CA ALA A 274 9.23 -4.65 -14.86
C ALA A 274 8.48 -5.94 -14.51
N THR A 275 7.83 -6.00 -13.35
CA THR A 275 7.01 -7.14 -12.94
C THR A 275 5.82 -7.35 -13.89
N VAL A 276 5.11 -6.28 -14.26
CA VAL A 276 3.97 -6.35 -15.19
C VAL A 276 4.41 -6.77 -16.59
N VAL A 277 5.48 -6.17 -17.13
CA VAL A 277 6.02 -6.50 -18.45
C VAL A 277 6.45 -7.97 -18.52
N ARG A 278 7.15 -8.46 -17.49
CA ARG A 278 7.55 -9.87 -17.39
C ARG A 278 6.35 -10.82 -17.38
N VAL A 279 5.26 -10.45 -16.71
CA VAL A 279 4.03 -11.26 -16.66
C VAL A 279 3.28 -11.26 -18.01
N ARG A 280 3.29 -10.14 -18.73
CA ARG A 280 2.67 -10.02 -20.06
C ARG A 280 3.39 -10.87 -21.10
N ARG A 281 4.71 -10.70 -21.25
CA ARG A 281 5.54 -11.46 -22.22
C ARG A 281 5.39 -12.98 -22.07
N ARG A 282 5.25 -13.46 -20.82
CA ARG A 282 5.02 -14.88 -20.52
C ARG A 282 3.68 -15.40 -21.00
N THR A 283 2.65 -14.55 -21.04
CA THR A 283 1.31 -14.98 -21.46
C THR A 283 1.25 -15.13 -22.99
N GLU A 284 1.94 -14.25 -23.72
CA GLU A 284 2.06 -14.28 -25.18
C GLU A 284 2.85 -15.51 -25.66
N GLY A 285 4.00 -15.83 -25.03
CA GLY A 285 4.83 -16.97 -25.41
C GLY A 285 4.15 -18.34 -25.29
N THR A 286 3.26 -18.53 -24.30
CA THR A 286 2.48 -19.78 -24.17
C THR A 286 1.38 -19.96 -25.22
N GLY A 287 0.96 -18.89 -25.92
CA GLY A 287 -0.08 -18.95 -26.95
C GLY A 287 0.44 -19.45 -28.30
N ALA A 288 1.68 -19.08 -28.66
CA ALA A 288 2.27 -19.39 -29.97
C ALA A 288 2.69 -20.87 -30.15
N SER A 289 2.90 -21.62 -29.07
CA SER A 289 3.36 -23.01 -29.12
C SER A 289 2.26 -24.04 -29.43
N LYS A 290 0.98 -23.65 -29.53
CA LYS A 290 -0.14 -24.58 -29.71
C LYS A 290 -0.61 -24.80 -31.15
N THR A 291 -0.03 -24.12 -32.14
CA THR A 291 -0.52 -24.11 -33.53
C THR A 291 0.34 -24.89 -34.54
N SER A 292 1.35 -25.65 -34.09
CA SER A 292 2.11 -26.56 -34.97
C SER A 292 1.72 -28.02 -34.73
N GLY A 293 0.46 -28.36 -35.05
CA GLY A 293 0.09 -29.74 -35.31
C GLY A 293 0.55 -30.14 -36.72
N PRO A 294 1.16 -31.33 -36.92
CA PRO A 294 1.68 -31.73 -38.22
C PRO A 294 0.52 -31.91 -39.20
N ALA A 295 0.58 -31.20 -40.31
CA ALA A 295 -0.24 -31.50 -41.48
C ALA A 295 0.13 -32.92 -41.93
N GLY A 296 -0.74 -33.88 -41.64
CA GLY A 296 -0.62 -35.24 -42.13
C GLY A 296 -0.69 -35.23 -43.65
N SER A 297 0.48 -35.35 -44.28
CA SER A 297 0.63 -35.72 -45.68
C SER A 297 0.21 -37.17 -45.85
N GLY A 298 -1.09 -37.39 -46.08
CA GLY A 298 -1.60 -38.64 -46.62
C GLY A 298 -1.48 -38.60 -48.14
N SER A 299 -0.31 -38.98 -48.65
CA SER A 299 -0.03 -39.21 -50.06
C SER A 299 -0.89 -40.34 -50.60
N GLY A 300 -1.50 -40.10 -51.77
CA GLY A 300 -2.09 -41.14 -52.59
C GLY A 300 -1.02 -42.04 -53.24
N SER A 301 -1.42 -43.30 -53.42
CA SER A 301 -0.97 -44.26 -54.42
C SER A 301 -2.19 -45.18 -54.60
N GLY A 302 -2.77 -45.43 -55.77
CA GLY A 302 -2.20 -45.55 -57.09
C GLY A 302 -2.76 -46.86 -57.66
N SER A 303 -3.59 -46.75 -58.71
CA SER A 303 -4.05 -47.74 -59.70
C SER A 303 -3.58 -49.20 -59.62
N GLY A 304 -4.55 -50.11 -59.81
CA GLY A 304 -4.37 -51.52 -60.18
C GLY A 304 -5.71 -52.25 -60.15
#